data_AF-A0A3R9UZQ7-F1
#
_entry.id   AF-A0A3R9UZQ7-F1
#
_cell.length_a   1.000
_cell.length_b   1.000
_cell.length_c   1.000
_cell.angle_alpha   90.00
_cell.angle_beta   90.00
_cell.angle_gamma   90.00
#
_symmetry.space_group_name_H-M   'P 1'
#
loop_
_entity.id
_entity.type
_entity.pdbx_description
1 polymer ?
#
loop_
_entity_poly.entity_id
_entity_poly.type
_entity_poly.pdbx_seq_one_letter_code
_entity_poly.pdbx_strand_id
1 'polypeptide(L)'
;MKLVLGVFLTIMLTVLSKNVMSQSLVSNDSIDVFWYEYMNSRREKIQAEDIVTSYKEDFFRLWLNEVVVEVWCDKNKLGGRLIHWVEEYVPYEEEATDRYFVIKDDLDSLACASILSVMNKYEIRQMPSSQYIKNWKNGLDGIEYIIEDKVNWKYKFKNYWTPSAQKDVHEAEVLEEFIDELVLVINEKERSNYFHMSIPFKSWMNGGATITSKIMTYGDIMRMKQERNRYRKQKKLQLPVK
;
A
#
# COMPACT_ATOMS: atom_id res chain seq x y z
N MET A 1 -27.23 -10.40 36.46
CA MET A 1 -25.91 -9.85 36.83
C MET A 1 -24.72 -10.66 36.33
N LYS A 2 -24.68 -11.99 36.49
CA LYS A 2 -23.53 -12.82 36.02
C LYS A 2 -23.30 -12.78 34.50
N LEU A 3 -24.34 -12.64 33.69
CA LEU A 3 -24.23 -12.58 32.22
C LEU A 3 -23.61 -11.26 31.70
N VAL A 4 -23.91 -10.14 32.37
CA VAL A 4 -23.43 -8.80 31.97
C VAL A 4 -21.93 -8.64 32.27
N LEU A 5 -21.45 -9.25 33.35
CA LEU A 5 -20.04 -9.25 33.72
C LEU A 5 -19.18 -10.03 32.71
N GLY A 6 -19.70 -11.14 32.16
CA GLY A 6 -19.00 -11.97 31.17
C GLY A 6 -18.79 -11.28 29.82
N VAL A 7 -19.78 -10.50 29.38
CA VAL A 7 -19.69 -9.71 28.13
C VAL A 7 -18.70 -8.54 28.28
N PHE A 8 -18.68 -7.88 29.45
CA PHE A 8 -17.72 -6.80 29.71
C PHE A 8 -16.27 -7.30 29.76
N LEU A 9 -16.05 -8.49 30.35
CA LEU A 9 -14.71 -9.09 30.45
C LEU A 9 -14.15 -9.52 29.08
N THR A 10 -15.01 -10.02 28.19
CA THR A 10 -14.61 -10.38 26.81
C THR A 10 -14.29 -9.13 25.98
N ILE A 11 -15.09 -8.06 26.08
CA ILE A 11 -14.79 -6.79 25.41
C ILE A 11 -13.47 -6.21 25.91
N MET A 12 -13.22 -6.17 27.22
CA MET A 12 -11.94 -5.71 27.79
C MET A 12 -10.73 -6.54 27.32
N LEU A 13 -10.85 -7.87 27.23
CA LEU A 13 -9.77 -8.73 26.71
C LEU A 13 -9.46 -8.45 25.23
N THR A 14 -10.48 -8.15 24.42
CA THR A 14 -10.25 -7.79 23.00
C THR A 14 -9.60 -6.41 22.82
N VAL A 15 -9.83 -5.47 23.74
CA VAL A 15 -9.20 -4.13 23.69
C VAL A 15 -7.75 -4.18 24.18
N LEU A 16 -7.47 -4.95 25.22
CA LEU A 16 -6.11 -5.10 25.76
C LEU A 16 -5.18 -5.88 24.81
N SER A 17 -5.68 -6.91 24.12
CA SER A 17 -4.88 -7.69 23.16
C SER A 17 -4.46 -6.88 21.91
N LYS A 18 -5.33 -5.99 21.42
CA LYS A 18 -4.99 -5.09 20.30
C LYS A 18 -3.86 -4.12 20.65
N ASN A 19 -3.83 -3.61 21.88
CA ASN A 19 -2.82 -2.63 22.31
C ASN A 19 -1.44 -3.26 22.55
N VAL A 20 -1.37 -4.50 23.05
CA VAL A 20 -0.09 -5.18 23.29
C VAL A 20 0.60 -5.60 21.99
N MET A 21 -0.16 -5.97 20.96
CA MET A 21 0.42 -6.32 19.66
C MET A 21 1.08 -5.09 19.03
N SER A 22 0.39 -3.93 19.02
CA SER A 22 0.88 -2.68 18.42
C SER A 22 2.16 -2.12 19.05
N GLN A 23 2.50 -2.43 20.31
CA GLN A 23 3.66 -1.84 21.01
C GLN A 23 4.99 -2.54 20.72
N SER A 24 4.99 -3.70 20.03
CA SER A 24 6.24 -4.35 19.59
C SER A 24 6.60 -4.04 18.12
N LEU A 25 5.80 -3.21 17.45
CA LEU A 25 5.57 -3.30 16.01
C LEU A 25 6.33 -2.28 15.14
N VAL A 26 6.84 -1.21 15.76
CA VAL A 26 7.70 -0.20 15.13
C VAL A 26 8.68 0.20 16.23
N SER A 27 9.99 0.17 15.98
CA SER A 27 10.93 0.83 16.90
C SER A 27 10.47 2.27 17.10
N ASN A 28 10.69 2.88 18.26
CA ASN A 28 10.29 4.27 18.54
C ASN A 28 11.00 5.33 17.65
N ASP A 29 11.53 4.94 16.49
CA ASP A 29 12.19 5.81 15.53
C ASP A 29 11.13 6.54 14.67
N SER A 30 11.30 7.86 14.56
CA SER A 30 10.25 8.76 14.06
C SER A 30 9.90 8.61 12.58
N ILE A 31 10.80 8.08 11.74
CA ILE A 31 10.62 7.98 10.28
C ILE A 31 9.72 6.79 9.90
N ASP A 32 9.97 5.60 10.47
CA ASP A 32 9.13 4.43 10.19
C ASP A 32 7.71 4.60 10.76
N VAL A 33 7.55 5.29 11.90
CA VAL A 33 6.23 5.66 12.45
C VAL A 33 5.47 6.57 11.50
N PHE A 34 6.12 7.62 10.97
CA PHE A 34 5.51 8.53 10.00
C PHE A 34 5.02 7.78 8.76
N TRP A 35 5.86 6.95 8.16
CA TRP A 35 5.49 6.17 6.99
C TRP A 35 4.41 5.15 7.29
N TYR A 36 4.45 4.49 8.44
CA TYR A 36 3.41 3.55 8.85
C TYR A 36 2.03 4.24 8.96
N GLU A 37 1.94 5.39 9.64
CA GLU A 37 0.70 6.16 9.75
C GLU A 37 0.19 6.65 8.38
N TYR A 38 1.10 7.19 7.56
CA TYR A 38 0.80 7.63 6.21
C TYR A 38 0.22 6.48 5.36
N MET A 39 0.87 5.31 5.41
CA MET A 39 0.45 4.13 4.65
C MET A 39 -0.82 3.48 5.19
N ASN A 40 -1.08 3.54 6.49
CA ASN A 40 -2.34 3.08 7.07
C ASN A 40 -3.54 3.83 6.47
N SER A 41 -3.45 5.16 6.39
CA SER A 41 -4.52 5.97 5.79
C SER A 41 -4.78 5.61 4.33
N ARG A 42 -3.71 5.31 3.58
CA ARG A 42 -3.78 4.90 2.17
C ARG A 42 -4.36 3.50 2.02
N ARG A 43 -3.93 2.56 2.86
CA ARG A 43 -4.42 1.18 2.91
C ARG A 43 -5.94 1.12 3.06
N GLU A 44 -6.50 1.93 3.97
CA GLU A 44 -7.95 2.01 4.16
C GLU A 44 -8.66 2.48 2.89
N LYS A 45 -8.14 3.53 2.24
CA LYS A 45 -8.74 4.10 1.02
C LYS A 45 -8.72 3.14 -0.17
N ILE A 46 -7.64 2.36 -0.32
CA ILE A 46 -7.54 1.32 -1.37
C ILE A 46 -8.16 -0.01 -0.94
N GLN A 47 -8.66 -0.09 0.30
CA GLN A 47 -9.25 -1.29 0.91
C GLN A 47 -8.30 -2.49 0.86
N ALA A 48 -7.00 -2.25 1.06
CA ALA A 48 -6.02 -3.32 1.24
C ALA A 48 -6.14 -3.88 2.67
N GLU A 49 -5.85 -5.17 2.85
CA GLU A 49 -6.06 -5.85 4.13
C GLU A 49 -5.12 -5.31 5.22
N ASP A 50 -5.56 -5.16 6.46
CA ASP A 50 -4.61 -4.82 7.51
C ASP A 50 -3.81 -6.07 7.91
N ILE A 51 -2.50 -6.08 7.60
CA ILE A 51 -1.62 -7.22 7.86
C ILE A 51 -1.53 -7.51 9.36
N VAL A 52 -1.52 -6.47 10.19
CA VAL A 52 -1.39 -6.58 11.65
C VAL A 52 -2.58 -7.34 12.23
N THR A 53 -3.79 -7.02 11.76
CA THR A 53 -5.04 -7.63 12.24
C THR A 53 -5.50 -8.84 11.41
N SER A 54 -4.83 -9.14 10.30
CA SER A 54 -5.10 -10.30 9.45
C SER A 54 -4.93 -11.62 10.22
N TYR A 55 -5.79 -12.60 9.94
CA TYR A 55 -5.70 -13.96 10.48
C TYR A 55 -4.66 -14.85 9.76
N LYS A 56 -4.09 -14.37 8.64
CA LYS A 56 -3.07 -15.10 7.87
C LYS A 56 -1.77 -15.11 8.66
N GLU A 57 -1.16 -16.27 8.89
CA GLU A 57 0.05 -16.35 9.73
C GLU A 57 1.28 -15.73 9.04
N ASP A 58 1.42 -16.02 7.75
CA ASP A 58 2.47 -15.47 6.89
C ASP A 58 1.85 -14.56 5.83
N PHE A 59 2.27 -13.31 5.81
CA PHE A 59 1.79 -12.29 4.87
C PHE A 59 2.93 -11.35 4.52
N PHE A 60 3.27 -11.25 3.25
CA PHE A 60 4.16 -10.23 2.72
C PHE A 60 3.39 -9.24 1.83
N ARG A 61 3.71 -7.95 1.97
CA ARG A 61 3.28 -6.90 1.07
C ARG A 61 4.45 -6.01 0.67
N LEU A 62 4.53 -5.74 -0.63
CA LEU A 62 5.38 -4.69 -1.19
C LEU A 62 4.51 -3.58 -1.77
N TRP A 63 4.78 -2.36 -1.35
CA TRP A 63 4.26 -1.15 -1.98
C TRP A 63 5.28 -0.65 -2.99
N LEU A 64 4.87 -0.68 -4.26
CA LEU A 64 5.50 0.07 -5.34
C LEU A 64 4.68 1.35 -5.57
N ASN A 65 5.17 2.27 -6.40
CA ASN A 65 4.52 3.57 -6.64
C ASN A 65 3.03 3.45 -7.01
N GLU A 66 2.66 2.58 -7.94
CA GLU A 66 1.27 2.48 -8.47
C GLU A 66 0.58 1.15 -8.16
N VAL A 67 1.32 0.20 -7.60
CA VAL A 67 0.85 -1.17 -7.40
C VAL A 67 1.30 -1.68 -6.03
N VAL A 68 0.40 -2.40 -5.39
CA VAL A 68 0.67 -3.15 -4.17
C VAL A 68 0.68 -4.62 -4.51
N VAL A 69 1.77 -5.30 -4.16
CA VAL A 69 1.90 -6.75 -4.30
C VAL A 69 1.66 -7.38 -2.94
N GLU A 70 0.69 -8.27 -2.84
CA GLU A 70 0.37 -9.04 -1.63
C GLU A 70 0.54 -10.53 -1.92
N VAL A 71 1.24 -11.25 -1.05
CA VAL A 71 1.30 -12.71 -1.05
C VAL A 71 1.23 -13.24 0.37
N TRP A 72 0.52 -14.34 0.57
CA TRP A 72 0.29 -14.91 1.89
C TRP A 72 0.14 -16.42 1.85
N CYS A 73 0.42 -17.04 2.99
CA CYS A 73 0.14 -18.44 3.24
C CYS A 73 -0.87 -18.57 4.39
N ASP A 74 -1.96 -19.29 4.14
CA ASP A 74 -2.96 -19.63 5.16
C ASP A 74 -3.24 -21.14 5.11
N LYS A 75 -2.85 -21.88 6.15
CA LYS A 75 -3.11 -23.32 6.28
C LYS A 75 -2.72 -24.12 5.03
N ASN A 76 -1.50 -23.89 4.54
CA ASN A 76 -0.93 -24.49 3.32
C ASN A 76 -1.58 -24.03 2.00
N LYS A 77 -2.44 -23.00 2.02
CA LYS A 77 -2.94 -22.36 0.80
C LYS A 77 -2.15 -21.09 0.56
N LEU A 78 -1.49 -21.08 -0.59
CA LEU A 78 -0.84 -19.90 -1.12
C LEU A 78 -1.87 -19.03 -1.84
N GLY A 79 -1.89 -17.75 -1.51
CA GLY A 79 -2.71 -16.76 -2.20
C GLY A 79 -1.94 -15.46 -2.38
N GLY A 80 -2.43 -14.63 -3.29
CA GLY A 80 -1.84 -13.34 -3.54
C GLY A 80 -2.79 -12.42 -4.29
N ARG A 81 -2.42 -11.16 -4.35
CA ARG A 81 -3.20 -10.10 -4.99
C ARG A 81 -2.29 -8.98 -5.47
N LEU A 82 -2.63 -8.40 -6.60
CA LEU A 82 -2.13 -7.11 -7.05
C LEU A 82 -3.23 -6.05 -6.85
N ILE A 83 -2.86 -4.89 -6.34
CA ILE A 83 -3.77 -3.76 -6.16
C ILE A 83 -3.19 -2.56 -6.87
N HIS A 84 -3.74 -2.23 -8.04
CA HIS A 84 -3.43 -0.98 -8.73
C HIS A 84 -4.37 0.10 -8.24
N TRP A 85 -3.85 1.31 -8.04
CA TRP A 85 -4.67 2.39 -7.51
C TRP A 85 -4.16 3.77 -7.93
N VAL A 86 -5.10 4.71 -8.06
CA VAL A 86 -4.82 6.13 -8.22
C VAL A 86 -5.84 6.97 -7.46
N GLU A 87 -5.42 8.15 -7.04
CA GLU A 87 -6.27 9.19 -6.49
C GLU A 87 -6.56 10.26 -7.55
N GLU A 88 -7.80 10.70 -7.65
CA GLU A 88 -8.16 11.78 -8.55
C GLU A 88 -7.46 13.08 -8.13
N TYR A 89 -6.73 13.69 -9.06
CA TYR A 89 -6.22 15.03 -8.90
C TYR A 89 -7.25 16.06 -9.38
N VAL A 90 -7.46 17.07 -8.55
CA VAL A 90 -8.33 18.20 -8.81
C VAL A 90 -7.49 19.48 -8.64
N PRO A 91 -7.62 20.48 -9.55
CA PRO A 91 -6.91 21.76 -9.40
C PRO A 91 -7.18 22.43 -8.05
N TYR A 92 -6.23 23.23 -7.58
CA TYR A 92 -6.28 23.86 -6.25
C TYR A 92 -7.50 24.78 -6.05
N GLU A 93 -8.05 25.33 -7.13
CA GLU A 93 -9.24 26.19 -7.10
C GLU A 93 -10.56 25.41 -6.89
N GLU A 94 -10.50 24.08 -6.83
CA GLU A 94 -11.65 23.21 -6.69
C GLU A 94 -11.56 22.32 -5.44
N GLU A 95 -12.71 22.09 -4.78
CA GLU A 95 -12.83 21.19 -3.63
C GLU A 95 -12.38 19.76 -4.02
N ALA A 96 -11.46 19.17 -3.26
CA ALA A 96 -11.00 17.80 -3.46
C ALA A 96 -12.17 16.80 -3.45
N THR A 97 -12.08 15.75 -4.26
CA THR A 97 -13.12 14.72 -4.31
C THR A 97 -12.81 13.53 -3.39
N ASP A 98 -11.53 13.33 -3.05
CA ASP A 98 -11.01 12.13 -2.37
C ASP A 98 -11.42 10.83 -3.10
N ARG A 99 -11.60 10.88 -4.42
CA ARG A 99 -11.98 9.70 -5.22
C ARG A 99 -10.75 8.87 -5.51
N TYR A 100 -10.88 7.57 -5.27
CA TYR A 100 -9.89 6.57 -5.65
C TYR A 100 -10.45 5.70 -6.77
N PHE A 101 -9.58 5.34 -7.70
CA PHE A 101 -9.84 4.27 -8.65
C PHE A 101 -8.90 3.12 -8.33
N VAL A 102 -9.46 1.95 -8.06
CA VAL A 102 -8.74 0.78 -7.56
C VAL A 102 -9.15 -0.44 -8.37
N ILE A 103 -8.17 -1.19 -8.88
CA ILE A 103 -8.36 -2.51 -9.48
C ILE A 103 -7.60 -3.52 -8.65
N LYS A 104 -8.25 -4.64 -8.31
CA LYS A 104 -7.67 -5.75 -7.56
C LYS A 104 -7.71 -7.00 -8.42
N ASP A 105 -6.55 -7.59 -8.66
CA ASP A 105 -6.41 -8.85 -9.39
C ASP A 105 -5.85 -9.89 -8.44
N ASP A 106 -6.57 -11.01 -8.25
CA ASP A 106 -6.03 -12.13 -7.50
C ASP A 106 -4.94 -12.83 -8.33
N LEU A 107 -3.87 -13.22 -7.64
CA LEU A 107 -2.76 -13.96 -8.23
C LEU A 107 -3.01 -15.46 -8.11
N ASP A 108 -2.71 -16.21 -9.17
CA ASP A 108 -2.72 -17.66 -9.10
C ASP A 108 -1.55 -18.19 -8.26
N SER A 109 -1.61 -19.48 -7.92
CA SER A 109 -0.59 -20.12 -7.09
C SER A 109 0.79 -20.15 -7.73
N LEU A 110 0.88 -20.18 -9.07
CA LEU A 110 2.17 -20.20 -9.77
C LEU A 110 2.85 -18.83 -9.67
N ALA A 111 2.10 -17.75 -9.93
CA ALA A 111 2.60 -16.39 -9.75
C ALA A 111 3.03 -16.14 -8.31
N CYS A 112 2.23 -16.57 -7.33
CA CYS A 112 2.60 -16.45 -5.92
C CYS A 112 3.88 -17.24 -5.59
N ALA A 113 4.05 -18.45 -6.14
CA ALA A 113 5.25 -19.25 -5.92
C ALA A 113 6.50 -18.59 -6.53
N SER A 114 6.36 -17.99 -7.72
CA SER A 114 7.43 -17.20 -8.34
C SER A 114 7.81 -15.99 -7.49
N ILE A 115 6.84 -15.24 -6.96
CA ILE A 115 7.10 -14.11 -6.04
C ILE A 115 7.86 -14.59 -4.80
N LEU A 116 7.42 -15.66 -4.15
CA LEU A 116 8.11 -16.23 -3.00
C LEU A 116 9.54 -16.69 -3.34
N SER A 117 9.75 -17.25 -4.53
CA SER A 117 11.08 -17.64 -5.02
C SER A 117 12.00 -16.43 -5.17
N VAL A 118 11.51 -15.33 -5.76
CA VAL A 118 12.26 -14.07 -5.89
C VAL A 118 12.57 -13.49 -4.51
N MET A 119 11.60 -13.43 -3.60
CA MET A 119 11.81 -12.98 -2.22
C MET A 119 12.90 -13.77 -1.49
N ASN A 120 12.94 -15.09 -1.68
CA ASN A 120 13.94 -15.96 -1.06
C ASN A 120 15.31 -15.79 -1.71
N LYS A 121 15.38 -15.66 -3.05
CA LYS A 121 16.62 -15.44 -3.81
C LYS A 121 17.38 -14.21 -3.31
N TYR A 122 16.67 -13.13 -3.03
CA TYR A 122 17.24 -11.86 -2.57
C TYR A 122 17.22 -11.68 -1.04
N GLU A 123 16.80 -12.70 -0.30
CA GLU A 123 16.70 -12.70 1.16
C GLU A 123 15.97 -11.47 1.76
N ILE A 124 14.97 -10.94 1.05
CA ILE A 124 14.38 -9.62 1.32
C ILE A 124 13.75 -9.49 2.73
N ARG A 125 13.33 -10.62 3.31
CA ARG A 125 12.82 -10.68 4.68
C ARG A 125 13.88 -10.33 5.73
N GLN A 126 15.15 -10.61 5.45
CA GLN A 126 16.27 -10.35 6.36
C GLN A 126 16.81 -8.92 6.24
N MET A 127 16.61 -8.27 5.08
CA MET A 127 17.06 -6.90 4.85
C MET A 127 16.48 -5.94 5.91
N PRO A 128 17.30 -5.12 6.60
CA PRO A 128 16.78 -4.15 7.56
C PRO A 128 16.13 -2.95 6.85
N SER A 129 15.39 -2.12 7.58
CA SER A 129 14.89 -0.83 7.06
C SER A 129 16.06 0.09 6.70
N SER A 130 15.88 0.98 5.72
CA SER A 130 16.94 1.85 5.20
C SER A 130 17.69 2.64 6.27
N GLN A 131 16.98 3.13 7.29
CA GLN A 131 17.58 3.86 8.42
C GLN A 131 18.64 3.07 9.21
N TYR A 132 18.65 1.74 9.10
CA TYR A 132 19.63 0.86 9.73
C TYR A 132 20.70 0.35 8.77
N ILE A 133 20.60 0.68 7.48
CA ILE A 133 21.60 0.31 6.48
C ILE A 133 22.70 1.38 6.48
N LYS A 134 23.95 0.93 6.64
CA LYS A 134 25.09 1.83 6.67
C LYS A 134 25.21 2.58 5.35
N ASN A 135 25.43 3.89 5.44
CA ASN A 135 25.57 4.81 4.30
C ASN A 135 24.31 5.02 3.44
N TRP A 136 23.15 4.50 3.85
CA TRP A 136 21.90 4.84 3.18
C TRP A 136 21.57 6.32 3.40
N LYS A 137 21.31 7.04 2.31
CA LYS A 137 21.00 8.47 2.34
C LYS A 137 19.55 8.67 1.94
N ASN A 138 18.83 9.47 2.70
CA ASN A 138 17.50 9.93 2.31
C ASN A 138 17.64 11.24 1.51
N GLY A 139 16.75 11.43 0.54
CA GLY A 139 16.69 12.65 -0.26
C GLY A 139 15.28 13.22 -0.32
N LEU A 140 15.14 14.28 -1.11
CA LEU A 140 13.86 14.88 -1.46
C LEU A 140 13.50 14.44 -2.86
N ASP A 141 12.23 14.08 -3.08
CA ASP A 141 11.69 13.72 -4.40
C ASP A 141 12.29 12.44 -5.01
N GLY A 142 11.92 11.30 -4.41
CA GLY A 142 12.36 9.98 -4.84
C GLY A 142 11.24 8.95 -4.82
N ILE A 143 11.59 7.71 -5.13
CA ILE A 143 10.68 6.56 -5.06
C ILE A 143 10.79 5.93 -3.67
N GLU A 144 9.65 5.71 -3.02
CA GLU A 144 9.58 5.07 -1.71
C GLU A 144 9.06 3.66 -1.87
N TYR A 145 9.88 2.68 -1.49
CA TYR A 145 9.46 1.29 -1.39
C TYR A 145 9.17 0.95 0.05
N ILE A 146 8.01 0.33 0.29
CA ILE A 146 7.63 -0.11 1.63
C ILE A 146 7.39 -1.60 1.60
N ILE A 147 8.04 -2.29 2.54
CA ILE A 147 7.87 -3.72 2.76
C ILE A 147 7.20 -3.92 4.11
N GLU A 148 6.07 -4.59 4.09
CA GLU A 148 5.40 -5.11 5.27
C GLU A 148 5.52 -6.64 5.24
N ASP A 149 6.02 -7.24 6.33
CA ASP A 149 6.14 -8.68 6.44
C ASP A 149 5.61 -9.14 7.79
N LYS A 150 4.76 -10.16 7.77
CA LYS A 150 4.29 -10.85 8.95
C LYS A 150 4.68 -12.31 8.81
N VAL A 151 5.46 -12.80 9.77
CA VAL A 151 5.90 -14.20 9.83
C VAL A 151 5.67 -14.72 11.23
N ASN A 152 4.93 -15.82 11.37
CA ASN A 152 4.56 -16.39 12.67
C ASN A 152 4.01 -15.31 13.63
N TRP A 153 3.06 -14.50 13.13
CA TRP A 153 2.41 -13.40 13.88
C TRP A 153 3.30 -12.23 14.29
N LYS A 154 4.57 -12.21 13.88
CA LYS A 154 5.47 -11.08 14.09
C LYS A 154 5.48 -10.19 12.86
N TYR A 155 5.00 -8.97 13.03
CA TYR A 155 4.96 -7.96 11.97
C TYR A 155 6.23 -7.11 11.96
N LYS A 156 6.67 -6.72 10.76
CA LYS A 156 7.73 -5.76 10.50
C LYS A 156 7.29 -4.80 9.41
N PHE A 157 7.60 -3.53 9.60
CA PHE A 157 7.48 -2.48 8.59
C PHE A 157 8.88 -1.98 8.24
N LYS A 158 9.16 -1.80 6.95
CA LYS A 158 10.46 -1.33 6.45
C LYS A 158 10.24 -0.35 5.32
N ASN A 159 11.03 0.72 5.31
CA ASN A 159 10.97 1.76 4.29
C ASN A 159 12.34 1.91 3.60
N TYR A 160 12.32 2.17 2.30
CA TYR A 160 13.51 2.32 1.46
C TYR A 160 13.33 3.47 0.47
N TRP A 161 14.08 4.56 0.69
CA TRP A 161 14.13 5.67 -0.25
C TRP A 161 15.12 5.39 -1.39
N THR A 162 14.61 5.38 -2.62
CA THR A 162 15.31 5.35 -3.92
C THR A 162 16.63 4.56 -3.91
N PRO A 163 16.58 3.22 -4.00
CA PRO A 163 17.77 2.36 -3.98
C PRO A 163 18.75 2.71 -5.11
N SER A 164 18.25 3.01 -6.31
CA SER A 164 19.07 3.50 -7.44
C SER A 164 19.85 4.80 -7.19
N ALA A 165 19.52 5.58 -6.15
CA ALA A 165 20.29 6.75 -5.75
C ALA A 165 21.43 6.43 -4.75
N GLN A 166 21.49 5.20 -4.22
CA GLN A 166 22.46 4.76 -3.23
C GLN A 166 23.69 4.16 -3.92
N LYS A 167 24.72 4.99 -4.12
CA LYS A 167 26.00 4.52 -4.67
C LYS A 167 26.77 3.73 -3.62
N ASP A 168 27.34 2.60 -4.03
CA ASP A 168 28.21 1.75 -3.22
C ASP A 168 27.53 1.21 -1.93
N VAL A 169 26.21 1.02 -1.96
CA VAL A 169 25.42 0.40 -0.89
C VAL A 169 24.87 -0.93 -1.41
N HIS A 170 25.45 -2.04 -0.97
CA HIS A 170 25.13 -3.37 -1.47
C HIS A 170 23.64 -3.72 -1.32
N GLU A 171 23.04 -3.39 -0.17
CA GLU A 171 21.62 -3.66 0.09
C GLU A 171 20.70 -2.91 -0.88
N ALA A 172 21.13 -1.75 -1.40
CA ALA A 172 20.36 -1.01 -2.38
C ALA A 172 20.41 -1.67 -3.76
N GLU A 173 21.57 -2.20 -4.17
CA GLU A 173 21.71 -3.00 -5.39
C GLU A 173 20.83 -4.26 -5.32
N VAL A 174 20.88 -4.98 -4.19
CA VAL A 174 20.05 -6.17 -3.95
C VAL A 174 18.56 -5.83 -4.01
N LEU A 175 18.14 -4.70 -3.42
CA LEU A 175 16.74 -4.28 -3.44
C LEU A 175 16.28 -3.88 -4.85
N GLU A 176 17.13 -3.19 -5.62
CA GLU A 176 16.82 -2.81 -7.01
C GLU A 176 16.66 -4.06 -7.88
N GLU A 177 17.58 -5.02 -7.80
CA GLU A 177 17.48 -6.29 -8.53
C GLU A 177 16.25 -7.11 -8.13
N PHE A 178 15.91 -7.12 -6.84
CA PHE A 178 14.68 -7.75 -6.34
C PHE A 178 13.43 -7.11 -6.98
N ILE A 179 13.38 -5.78 -7.04
CA ILE A 179 12.25 -5.05 -7.61
C ILE A 179 12.16 -5.32 -9.11
N ASP A 180 13.28 -5.23 -9.83
CA ASP A 180 13.35 -5.48 -11.27
C ASP A 180 12.88 -6.90 -11.64
N GLU A 181 13.31 -7.92 -10.90
CA GLU A 181 12.84 -9.28 -11.16
C GLU A 181 11.37 -9.47 -10.77
N LEU A 182 10.93 -8.85 -9.66
CA LEU A 182 9.55 -8.95 -9.22
C LEU A 182 8.57 -8.31 -10.21
N VAL A 183 8.89 -7.14 -10.77
CA VAL A 183 8.01 -6.47 -11.76
C VAL A 183 7.85 -7.29 -13.03
N LEU A 184 8.87 -8.06 -13.41
CA LEU A 184 8.79 -9.03 -14.51
C LEU A 184 7.88 -10.20 -14.13
N VAL A 185 8.04 -10.78 -12.94
CA VAL A 185 7.22 -11.92 -12.46
C VAL A 185 5.73 -11.57 -12.41
N ILE A 186 5.38 -10.37 -11.94
CA ILE A 186 3.98 -9.95 -11.82
C ILE A 186 3.42 -9.40 -13.14
N ASN A 187 4.24 -9.33 -14.19
CA ASN A 187 3.92 -8.72 -15.48
C ASN A 187 3.36 -7.30 -15.31
N GLU A 188 4.06 -6.49 -14.51
CA GLU A 188 3.61 -5.15 -14.10
C GLU A 188 3.29 -4.28 -15.31
N LYS A 189 4.18 -4.28 -16.32
CA LYS A 189 4.07 -3.41 -17.49
C LYS A 189 2.73 -3.57 -18.21
N GLU A 190 2.31 -4.80 -18.49
CA GLU A 190 1.07 -5.06 -19.23
C GLU A 190 -0.16 -4.73 -18.38
N ARG A 191 -0.13 -5.08 -17.09
CA ARG A 191 -1.22 -4.80 -16.14
C ARG A 191 -1.39 -3.30 -15.89
N SER A 192 -0.28 -2.58 -15.74
CA SER A 192 -0.24 -1.13 -15.55
C SER A 192 -0.81 -0.39 -16.77
N ASN A 193 -0.44 -0.83 -17.99
CA ASN A 193 -1.04 -0.30 -19.22
C ASN A 193 -2.57 -0.46 -19.25
N TYR A 194 -3.08 -1.66 -18.93
CA TYR A 194 -4.51 -1.92 -18.86
C TYR A 194 -5.19 -1.04 -17.78
N PHE A 195 -4.57 -0.93 -16.62
CA PHE A 195 -5.06 -0.10 -15.53
C PHE A 195 -5.14 1.38 -15.93
N HIS A 196 -4.09 1.96 -16.53
CA HIS A 196 -4.06 3.36 -16.97
C HIS A 196 -5.13 3.68 -18.02
N MET A 197 -5.36 2.75 -18.96
CA MET A 197 -6.44 2.87 -19.93
C MET A 197 -7.81 2.94 -19.26
N SER A 198 -7.97 2.24 -18.13
CA SER A 198 -9.23 2.12 -17.38
C SER A 198 -9.52 3.28 -16.43
N ILE A 199 -8.53 4.15 -16.13
CA ILE A 199 -8.70 5.26 -15.19
C ILE A 199 -9.79 6.24 -15.68
N PRO A 200 -10.85 6.51 -14.89
CA PRO A 200 -11.95 7.38 -15.33
C PRO A 200 -11.66 8.87 -15.06
N PHE A 201 -10.47 9.21 -14.55
CA PHE A 201 -10.11 10.57 -14.18
C PHE A 201 -9.40 11.31 -15.32
N LYS A 202 -9.57 12.64 -15.34
CA LYS A 202 -8.79 13.52 -16.23
C LYS A 202 -7.35 13.57 -15.76
N SER A 203 -7.19 13.83 -14.48
CA SER A 203 -5.89 13.98 -13.83
C SER A 203 -5.90 13.12 -12.57
N TRP A 204 -4.78 12.49 -12.28
CA TRP A 204 -4.63 11.62 -11.12
C TRP A 204 -3.18 11.61 -10.62
N MET A 205 -3.03 11.13 -9.39
CA MET A 205 -1.74 10.85 -8.76
C MET A 205 -1.77 9.48 -8.12
N ASN A 206 -0.60 8.92 -7.86
CA ASN A 206 -0.36 7.64 -7.20
C ASN A 206 0.24 7.84 -5.80
N GLY A 207 -0.11 8.94 -5.13
CA GLY A 207 0.39 9.25 -3.79
C GLY A 207 1.79 9.84 -3.71
N GLY A 208 2.46 10.04 -4.84
CA GLY A 208 3.65 10.88 -4.96
C GLY A 208 3.33 12.31 -5.41
N ALA A 209 4.37 13.09 -5.75
CA ALA A 209 4.25 14.46 -6.24
C ALA A 209 3.90 14.56 -7.73
N THR A 210 3.89 13.44 -8.46
CA THR A 210 3.62 13.41 -9.90
C THR A 210 2.13 13.40 -10.20
N ILE A 211 1.70 14.29 -11.11
CA ILE A 211 0.33 14.36 -11.61
C ILE A 211 0.33 13.92 -13.08
N THR A 212 -0.41 12.86 -13.37
CA THR A 212 -0.66 12.41 -14.74
C THR A 212 -1.99 12.96 -15.22
N SER A 213 -2.06 13.43 -16.48
CA SER A 213 -3.29 13.98 -17.06
C SER A 213 -3.55 13.47 -18.47
N LYS A 214 -4.79 13.05 -18.74
CA LYS A 214 -5.30 12.77 -20.10
C LYS A 214 -5.54 14.06 -20.85
N ILE A 215 -5.16 14.07 -22.13
CA ILE A 215 -5.59 15.08 -23.09
C ILE A 215 -7.06 14.82 -23.38
N MET A 216 -7.91 15.83 -23.18
CA MET A 216 -9.37 15.73 -23.30
C MET A 216 -9.93 16.90 -24.09
N THR A 217 -11.09 16.69 -24.73
CA THR A 217 -11.82 17.78 -25.38
C THR A 217 -12.47 18.71 -24.34
N TYR A 218 -12.86 19.92 -24.74
CA TYR A 218 -13.60 20.83 -23.87
C TYR A 218 -14.92 20.22 -23.35
N GLY A 219 -15.63 19.48 -24.22
CA GLY A 219 -16.87 18.79 -23.84
C GLY A 219 -16.66 17.74 -22.75
N ASP A 220 -15.60 16.94 -22.84
CA ASP A 220 -15.24 15.96 -21.82
C ASP A 220 -14.91 16.64 -20.49
N ILE A 221 -14.14 17.73 -20.52
CA ILE A 221 -13.80 18.51 -19.32
C ILE A 221 -15.08 19.02 -18.62
N MET A 222 -16.04 19.54 -19.39
CA MET A 222 -17.31 20.02 -18.84
C MET A 222 -18.15 18.89 -18.27
N ARG A 223 -18.22 17.74 -18.93
CA ARG A 223 -18.90 16.53 -18.42
C ARG A 223 -18.31 16.10 -17.07
N MET A 224 -16.98 16.02 -16.97
CA MET A 224 -16.31 15.65 -15.73
C MET A 224 -16.53 16.65 -14.60
N LYS A 225 -16.54 17.96 -14.91
CA LYS A 225 -16.88 19.00 -13.92
C LYS A 225 -18.30 18.79 -13.37
N GLN A 226 -19.26 18.44 -14.21
CA GLN A 226 -20.62 18.11 -13.77
C GLN A 226 -20.66 16.85 -12.91
N GLU A 227 -19.95 15.79 -13.29
CA GLU A 227 -19.84 14.55 -12.52
C GLU A 227 -19.26 14.80 -11.12
N ARG A 228 -18.17 15.58 -11.01
CA ARG A 228 -17.58 15.98 -9.73
C ARG A 228 -18.58 16.74 -8.85
N ASN A 229 -19.32 17.68 -9.44
CA ASN A 229 -20.34 18.42 -8.69
C ASN A 229 -21.48 17.54 -8.20
N ARG A 230 -21.91 16.54 -8.99
CA ARG A 230 -22.90 15.55 -8.56
C ARG A 230 -22.36 14.70 -7.40
N TYR A 231 -21.13 14.21 -7.53
CA TYR A 231 -20.46 13.43 -6.49
C TYR A 231 -20.33 14.21 -5.18
N ARG A 232 -19.85 15.47 -5.22
CA ARG A 232 -19.73 16.34 -4.04
C ARG A 232 -21.08 16.54 -3.33
N LYS A 233 -22.15 16.75 -4.10
CA LYS A 233 -23.52 16.86 -3.54
C LYS A 233 -23.96 15.57 -2.85
N GLN A 234 -23.72 14.41 -3.46
CA GLN A 234 -24.06 13.11 -2.87
C GLN A 234 -23.27 12.86 -1.59
N LYS A 235 -21.96 13.14 -1.58
CA LYS A 235 -21.11 13.03 -0.40
C LYS A 235 -21.65 13.89 0.75
N LYS A 236 -22.02 15.15 0.48
CA LYS A 236 -22.61 16.06 1.48
C LYS A 236 -23.93 15.56 2.06
N LEU A 237 -24.75 14.85 1.28
CA LEU A 237 -26.00 14.24 1.75
C LEU A 237 -25.78 12.98 2.60
N GLN A 238 -24.68 12.27 2.39
CA GLN A 238 -24.32 11.06 3.14
C GLN A 238 -23.58 11.36 4.44
N LEU A 239 -22.97 12.55 4.56
CA LEU A 239 -22.36 12.99 5.81
C LEU A 239 -23.47 13.28 6.84
N PRO A 240 -23.33 12.81 8.09
CA PRO A 240 -24.24 13.22 9.15
C PRO A 240 -24.23 14.75 9.24
N VAL A 241 -25.43 15.35 9.21
CA VAL A 241 -25.59 16.79 9.49
C VAL A 241 -25.09 17.00 10.92
N LYS A 242 -24.00 17.77 11.05
CA LYS A 242 -23.42 18.12 12.34
C LYS A 242 -24.36 18.97 13.17
#